data_AF-A0A914QDD7-F1
#
_entry.id   AF-A0A914QDD7-F1
#
_cell.length_a   1.000
_cell.length_b   1.000
_cell.length_c   1.000
_cell.angle_alpha   90.00
_cell.angle_beta   90.00
_cell.angle_gamma   90.00
#
_symmetry.space_group_name_H-M   'P 1'
#
loop_
_entity.id
_entity.type
_entity.pdbx_description
1 polymer ?
#
loop_
_entity_poly.entity_id
_entity_poly.type
_entity_poly.pdbx_seq_one_letter_code
_entity_poly.pdbx_strand_id
1 'polypeptide(L)'
;MSLSSIDFQIRSLPSSALVPFLNVLIMAFGTRDNLDLVQSYLITFLRIHRENLWSMGEDDDGEEIISITDTLDIIKKVVQDSLQILKLDVNQNMSVLQWIKAAVVQIC
;
A
#
# COMPACT_ATOMS: atom_id res chain seq x y z
N MET A 1 -4.13 16.26 0.12
CA MET A 1 -2.79 16.45 -0.46
C MET A 1 -2.87 16.31 -1.97
N SER A 2 -2.09 17.05 -2.76
CA SER A 2 -2.00 16.81 -4.20
C SER A 2 -1.00 15.69 -4.51
N LEU A 3 -1.25 14.95 -5.59
CA LEU A 3 -0.29 13.95 -6.10
C LEU A 3 1.08 14.57 -6.41
N SER A 4 1.11 15.85 -6.80
CA SER A 4 2.36 16.59 -7.04
C SER A 4 3.20 16.79 -5.78
N SER A 5 2.56 17.01 -4.62
CA SER A 5 3.26 17.13 -3.34
C SER A 5 3.84 15.80 -2.88
N ILE A 6 3.11 14.70 -3.08
CA ILE A 6 3.61 13.34 -2.80
C ILE A 6 4.83 13.03 -3.67
N ASP A 7 4.76 13.31 -4.97
CA ASP A 7 5.86 13.07 -5.91
C ASP A 7 7.13 13.85 -5.50
N PHE A 8 6.98 15.13 -5.15
CA PHE A 8 8.12 15.95 -4.68
C PHE A 8 8.75 15.37 -3.40
N GLN A 9 7.93 15.04 -2.39
CA GLN A 9 8.40 14.50 -1.12
C GLN A 9 9.13 13.17 -1.34
N ILE A 10 8.57 12.27 -2.14
CA ILE A 10 9.18 10.97 -2.42
C ILE A 10 10.51 11.12 -3.16
N ARG A 11 10.62 12.00 -4.16
CA ARG A 11 11.89 12.24 -4.86
C ARG A 11 12.98 12.76 -3.95
N SER A 12 12.62 13.52 -2.92
CA SER A 12 13.57 14.10 -1.98
C SER A 12 14.11 13.12 -0.93
N LEU A 13 13.59 11.88 -0.89
CA LEU A 13 14.05 10.88 0.07
C LEU A 13 15.50 10.44 -0.25
N PRO A 14 16.42 10.48 0.73
CA PRO A 14 17.75 9.93 0.56
C PRO A 14 17.70 8.40 0.50
N SER A 15 18.67 7.76 -0.17
CA SER A 15 18.72 6.30 -0.33
C SER A 15 18.71 5.55 1.01
N SER A 16 19.36 6.10 2.05
CA SER A 16 19.37 5.53 3.40
C SER A 16 17.99 5.53 4.09
N ALA A 17 17.03 6.31 3.60
CA ALA A 17 15.68 6.37 4.16
C ALA A 17 14.69 5.44 3.44
N LEU A 18 15.08 4.74 2.38
CA LEU A 18 14.17 3.91 1.58
C LEU A 18 13.57 2.76 2.39
N VAL A 19 14.39 1.95 3.06
CA VAL A 19 13.93 0.85 3.91
C VAL A 19 13.15 1.35 5.14
N PRO A 20 13.65 2.35 5.91
CA PRO A 20 12.86 2.95 6.99
C PRO A 20 11.49 3.48 6.53
N PHE A 21 11.42 4.10 5.34
CA PHE A 21 10.16 4.61 4.81
C PHE A 21 9.19 3.48 4.45
N LEU A 22 9.67 2.38 3.86
CA LEU A 22 8.87 1.19 3.62
C LEU A 22 8.30 0.60 4.93
N ASN A 23 9.09 0.57 5.99
CA ASN A 23 8.62 0.14 7.31
C ASN A 23 7.51 1.04 7.87
N VAL A 24 7.59 2.35 7.69
CA VAL A 24 6.51 3.28 8.05
C VAL A 24 5.25 3.00 7.24
N LEU A 25 5.38 2.73 5.93
CA LEU A 25 4.23 2.36 5.10
C LEU A 25 3.59 1.05 5.57
N ILE A 26 4.37 0.03 5.93
CA ILE A 26 3.87 -1.23 6.50
C ILE A 26 3.01 -0.96 7.75
N MET A 27 3.54 -0.17 8.69
CA MET A 27 2.81 0.19 9.90
C MET A 27 1.52 0.96 9.58
N ALA A 28 1.58 1.90 8.64
CA ALA A 28 0.43 2.70 8.21
C ALA A 28 -0.65 1.85 7.52
N PHE A 29 -0.30 0.84 6.73
CA PHE A 29 -1.30 -0.10 6.21
C PHE A 29 -1.98 -0.89 7.33
N GLY A 30 -1.25 -1.23 8.40
CA GLY A 30 -1.79 -1.94 9.56
C GLY A 30 -2.86 -1.18 10.32
N THR A 31 -2.84 0.17 10.30
CA THR A 31 -3.88 0.98 10.97
C THR A 31 -5.19 1.03 10.18
N ARG A 32 -5.15 0.67 8.89
CA ARG A 32 -6.29 0.73 7.94
C ARG A 32 -6.92 2.12 7.80
N ASP A 33 -6.20 3.16 8.23
CA ASP A 33 -6.63 4.55 8.14
C ASP A 33 -6.00 5.23 6.93
N ASN A 34 -6.75 6.12 6.28
CA ASN A 34 -6.30 6.89 5.11
C ASN A 34 -5.61 6.02 4.04
N LEU A 35 -6.11 4.80 3.80
CA LEU A 35 -5.47 3.81 2.91
C LEU A 35 -5.19 4.34 1.50
N ASP A 36 -6.05 5.19 0.96
CA ASP A 36 -5.85 5.82 -0.36
C ASP A 36 -4.59 6.69 -0.39
N LEU A 37 -4.30 7.40 0.71
CA LEU A 37 -3.09 8.21 0.85
C LEU A 37 -1.86 7.32 0.98
N VAL A 38 -1.93 6.31 1.85
CA VAL A 38 -0.82 5.36 2.06
C VAL A 38 -0.46 4.63 0.76
N GLN A 39 -1.48 4.18 0.00
CA GLN A 39 -1.29 3.59 -1.32
C GLN A 39 -0.69 4.57 -2.32
N SER A 40 -1.15 5.83 -2.31
CA SER A 40 -0.58 6.88 -3.19
C SER A 40 0.91 7.12 -2.92
N TYR A 41 1.32 7.12 -1.64
CA TYR A 41 2.73 7.18 -1.27
C TYR A 41 3.50 5.93 -1.71
N LEU A 42 2.97 4.73 -1.47
CA LEU A 42 3.62 3.47 -1.87
C LEU A 42 3.83 3.39 -3.39
N ILE A 43 2.79 3.68 -4.18
CA ILE A 43 2.85 3.65 -5.65
C ILE A 43 3.89 4.65 -6.14
N THR A 44 3.87 5.87 -5.60
CA THR A 44 4.80 6.93 -6.01
C THR A 44 6.23 6.58 -5.63
N PHE A 45 6.44 6.01 -4.44
CA PHE A 45 7.71 5.50 -3.95
C PHE A 45 8.30 4.42 -4.86
N LEU A 46 7.54 3.35 -5.12
CA LEU A 46 7.99 2.25 -5.98
C LEU A 46 8.27 2.74 -7.40
N ARG A 47 7.47 3.68 -7.92
CA ARG A 47 7.68 4.25 -9.26
C ARG A 47 8.98 5.03 -9.37
N ILE A 48 9.33 5.83 -8.35
CA ILE A 48 10.50 6.72 -8.36
C ILE A 48 11.78 5.96 -8.02
N HIS A 49 11.74 5.11 -6.99
CA HIS A 49 12.94 4.49 -6.42
C HIS A 49 13.19 3.05 -6.91
N ARG A 50 12.40 2.51 -7.85
CA ARG A 50 12.58 1.15 -8.38
C ARG A 50 14.03 0.84 -8.77
N GLU A 51 14.71 1.71 -9.50
CA GLU A 51 16.07 1.40 -9.97
C GLU A 51 17.03 1.24 -8.78
N ASN A 52 16.90 2.12 -7.77
CA ASN A 52 17.66 2.03 -6.53
C ASN A 52 17.33 0.77 -5.71
N LEU A 53 16.04 0.39 -5.64
CA LEU A 53 15.60 -0.81 -4.93
C LEU A 53 16.14 -2.09 -5.58
N TRP A 54 16.22 -2.12 -6.91
CA TRP A 54 16.78 -3.24 -7.65
C TRP A 54 18.32 -3.29 -7.55
N SER A 55 19.01 -2.14 -7.61
CA SER A 55 20.47 -2.08 -7.49
C SER A 55 20.97 -2.35 -6.08
N MET A 56 20.20 -1.96 -5.04
CA MET A 56 20.47 -2.37 -3.65
C MET A 56 20.49 -3.89 -3.47
N GLY A 57 19.85 -4.63 -4.38
CA GLY A 57 19.88 -6.09 -4.41
C GLY A 57 21.12 -6.70 -5.06
N GLU A 58 21.96 -5.91 -5.73
CA GLU A 58 23.07 -6.41 -6.56
C GLU A 58 24.46 -6.08 -5.99
N ASP A 59 24.60 -5.00 -5.21
CA ASP A 59 25.91 -4.45 -4.80
C ASP A 59 26.25 -4.53 -3.29
N ASP A 60 25.34 -4.99 -2.43
CA ASP A 60 25.55 -5.01 -0.98
C ASP A 60 25.85 -6.42 -0.42
N ASP A 61 26.69 -6.50 0.61
CA ASP A 61 27.23 -7.72 1.21
C ASP A 61 26.13 -8.56 1.93
N GLY A 62 25.15 -9.10 1.18
CA GLY A 62 24.20 -10.14 1.58
C GLY A 62 23.17 -9.79 2.67
N GLU A 63 23.49 -8.94 3.65
CA GLU A 63 22.62 -8.64 4.79
C GLU A 63 21.56 -7.57 4.45
N GLU A 64 21.87 -6.49 3.71
CA GLU A 64 20.88 -5.47 3.34
C GLU A 64 19.95 -5.95 2.21
N ILE A 65 20.44 -6.83 1.33
CA ILE A 65 19.66 -7.47 0.25
C ILE A 65 18.51 -8.31 0.81
N ILE A 66 18.80 -9.12 1.83
CA ILE A 66 17.80 -9.92 2.52
C ILE A 66 16.77 -8.99 3.20
N SER A 67 17.25 -7.91 3.84
CA SER A 67 16.40 -6.94 4.53
C SER A 67 15.38 -6.24 3.61
N ILE A 68 15.79 -5.80 2.42
CA ILE A 68 14.90 -5.06 1.52
C ILE A 68 13.90 -5.97 0.81
N THR A 69 14.33 -7.17 0.42
CA THR A 69 13.46 -8.18 -0.21
C THR A 69 12.38 -8.62 0.78
N ASP A 70 12.78 -8.94 2.01
CA ASP A 70 11.85 -9.29 3.10
C ASP A 70 10.84 -8.16 3.36
N THR A 71 11.32 -6.91 3.37
CA THR A 71 10.44 -5.74 3.55
C THR A 71 9.42 -5.59 2.42
N LEU A 72 9.83 -5.82 1.17
CA LEU A 72 8.93 -5.78 0.01
C LEU A 72 7.90 -6.92 0.03
N ASP A 73 8.31 -8.11 0.47
CA ASP A 73 7.40 -9.25 0.62
C ASP A 73 6.37 -9.01 1.74
N ILE A 74 6.78 -8.41 2.86
CA ILE A 74 5.87 -7.98 3.92
C ILE A 74 4.86 -6.97 3.39
N ILE A 75 5.30 -5.95 2.64
CA ILE A 75 4.39 -4.96 2.03
C ILE A 75 3.40 -5.62 1.10
N LYS A 76 3.88 -6.50 0.22
CA LYS A 76 3.02 -7.23 -0.72
C LYS A 76 1.93 -7.99 0.03
N LYS A 77 2.29 -8.72 1.08
CA LYS A 77 1.33 -9.45 1.93
C LYS A 77 0.32 -8.52 2.58
N VAL A 78 0.78 -7.44 3.22
CA VAL A 78 -0.09 -6.47 3.90
C VAL A 78 -1.08 -5.80 2.93
N VAL A 79 -0.63 -5.47 1.72
CA VAL A 79 -1.50 -4.91 0.67
C VAL A 79 -2.53 -5.94 0.19
N GLN A 80 -2.12 -7.19 -0.01
CA GLN A 80 -3.01 -8.28 -0.42
C GLN A 80 -4.09 -8.56 0.64
N ASP A 81 -3.69 -8.65 1.90
CA ASP A 81 -4.61 -8.87 3.04
C ASP A 81 -5.60 -7.70 3.15
N SER A 82 -5.11 -6.47 3.04
CA SER A 82 -5.97 -5.26 3.05
C SER A 82 -7.00 -5.27 1.91
N LEU A 83 -6.57 -5.65 0.71
CA LEU A 83 -7.45 -5.76 -0.46
C LEU A 83 -8.51 -6.87 -0.27
N GLN A 84 -8.13 -8.01 0.30
CA GLN A 84 -9.04 -9.12 0.54
C GLN A 84 -10.15 -8.70 1.51
N ILE A 85 -9.82 -8.03 2.61
CA ILE A 85 -10.81 -7.58 3.57
C ILE A 85 -11.72 -6.52 2.95
N LEU A 86 -11.16 -5.54 2.23
CA LEU A 86 -11.96 -4.52 1.55
C LEU A 86 -12.96 -5.13 0.55
N LYS A 87 -12.53 -6.13 -0.22
CA LYS A 87 -13.43 -6.86 -1.14
C LYS A 87 -14.55 -7.57 -0.40
N LEU A 88 -14.25 -8.20 0.74
CA LEU A 88 -15.26 -8.87 1.55
C LEU A 88 -16.31 -7.86 2.05
N ASP A 89 -15.86 -6.75 2.63
CA ASP A 89 -16.73 -5.71 3.18
C ASP A 89 -17.62 -5.08 2.09
N VAL A 90 -17.04 -4.75 0.93
CA VAL A 90 -17.80 -4.22 -0.22
C VAL A 90 -18.85 -5.20 -0.70
N ASN A 91 -18.50 -6.49 -0.82
CA ASN A 91 -19.44 -7.51 -1.27
C ASN A 91 -20.59 -7.74 -0.28
N GLN A 92 -20.30 -7.76 1.02
CA GLN A 92 -21.32 -7.88 2.06
C GLN A 92 -22.25 -6.67 2.05
N ASN A 93 -21.69 -5.46 2.04
CA ASN A 93 -22.47 -4.22 1.98
C ASN A 93 -23.34 -4.16 0.72
N MET A 94 -22.80 -4.54 -0.43
CA MET A 94 -23.55 -4.58 -1.69
C MET A 94 -24.70 -5.60 -1.61
N SER A 95 -24.47 -6.77 -1.02
CA SER A 95 -25.50 -7.80 -0.83
C SER A 95 -26.66 -7.30 0.04
N VAL A 96 -26.33 -6.61 1.14
CA VAL A 96 -27.34 -5.99 2.03
C VAL A 96 -28.10 -4.89 1.29
N LEU A 97 -27.43 -4.03 0.53
CA LEU A 97 -28.08 -2.99 -0.26
C LEU A 97 -29.02 -3.56 -1.31
N GLN A 98 -28.65 -4.66 -1.98
CA GLN A 98 -29.54 -5.33 -2.93
C GLN A 98 -30.77 -5.92 -2.23
N TRP A 99 -30.59 -6.51 -1.04
CA TRP A 99 -31.71 -7.01 -0.25
C TRP A 99 -32.66 -5.89 0.18
N ILE A 100 -32.13 -4.78 0.70
CA ILE A 100 -32.95 -3.60 1.07
C ILE A 100 -33.70 -3.08 -0.15
N LYS A 101 -33.02 -2.94 -1.29
CA LYS A 101 -33.63 -2.48 -2.54
C LYS A 101 -34.80 -3.39 -2.95
N ALA A 102 -34.63 -4.71 -2.89
CA ALA A 102 -35.67 -5.67 -3.22
C ALA A 102 -36.88 -5.58 -2.28
N ALA A 103 -36.63 -5.45 -0.97
CA ALA A 103 -37.70 -5.34 0.03
C ALA A 103 -38.53 -4.05 -0.14
N VAL A 104 -37.89 -2.91 -0.42
CA VAL A 104 -38.58 -1.64 -0.67
C VAL A 104 -39.46 -1.72 -1.92
N VAL A 105 -38.97 -2.34 -3.00
CA VAL A 105 -39.75 -2.54 -4.24
C VAL A 105 -40.95 -3.47 -4.04
N GLN A 106 -40.93 -4.37 -3.05
CA GLN A 106 -42.05 -5.27 -2.75
C GLN A 106 -43.14 -4.63 -1.86
N ILE A 107 -42.82 -3.53 -1.17
CA ILE A 107 -43.73 -2.86 -0.23
C ILE A 107 -44.41 -1.63 -0.87
N CYS A 108 -43.85 -1.08 -1.95
CA CYS A 108 -44.47 -0.03 -2.77
C CYS A 108 -45.21 -0.61 -3.98
#